data_AF-A0A943C7T7-F1
#
_entry.id   AF-A0A943C7T7-F1
#
_cell.length_a   1.000
_cell.length_b   1.000
_cell.length_c   1.000
_cell.angle_alpha   90.00
_cell.angle_beta   90.00
_cell.angle_gamma   90.00
#
_symmetry.space_group_name_H-M   'P 1'
#
loop_
_entity.id
_entity.type
_entity.pdbx_description
1 polymer ?
#
loop_
_entity_poly.entity_id
_entity_poly.type
_entity_poly.pdbx_seq_one_letter_code
_entity_poly.pdbx_strand_id
1 'polypeptide(L)'
;MQKKRKTSPWFKAGMIILLLILVVAAVVFAKEIKQEKQEEKEEKMSLLQTAANASGETIDLYYGDQNAEFIIKREVKVPQITPENLTAALTEQGILEPGTEVLSLKKRTEDGKELMDLDFNEKFRETLFSLGTSGERIFMGSVINTFLMAYQVDAVKITVEGSPLESGHVVYDKYQNFYGQVQQRLNVTYPVPGGTDETVEVLKMYSDLGFATVYDEHNFAHVKENDNEVVFSDLKSTEEIKKKASLKVTRTEESIQTVAKDIQAEIPGADLEDTAKTFGKNQERGVFFSYMQNEGRKGEIYLCDHNGFTYRIEISCAESDGSLWGQLQMMTDEFYFVD
;
A
#
# COMPACT_ATOMS: atom_id res chain seq x y z
N MET A 1 -8.95 5.05 -102.58
CA MET A 1 -7.73 5.19 -101.74
C MET A 1 -8.08 5.96 -100.47
N GLN A 2 -8.13 5.30 -99.31
CA GLN A 2 -8.40 5.96 -98.02
C GLN A 2 -7.16 6.74 -97.54
N LYS A 3 -7.30 8.06 -97.36
CA LYS A 3 -6.29 8.90 -96.71
C LYS A 3 -6.35 8.70 -95.19
N LYS A 4 -5.37 7.97 -94.62
CA LYS A 4 -5.17 7.92 -93.16
C LYS A 4 -4.75 9.32 -92.66
N ARG A 5 -5.61 9.97 -91.88
CA ARG A 5 -5.29 11.22 -91.14
C ARG A 5 -4.22 10.91 -90.10
N LYS A 6 -3.00 11.44 -90.27
CA LYS A 6 -1.95 11.43 -89.23
C LYS A 6 -2.28 12.47 -88.18
N THR A 7 -2.58 12.03 -86.97
CA THR A 7 -2.75 12.90 -85.78
C THR A 7 -1.43 13.60 -85.45
N SER A 8 -1.48 14.93 -85.26
CA SER A 8 -0.33 15.76 -84.91
C SER A 8 0.31 15.34 -83.56
N PRO A 9 1.64 15.20 -83.47
CA PRO A 9 2.35 14.92 -82.21
C PRO A 9 2.05 15.96 -81.10
N TRP A 10 1.85 17.23 -81.48
CA TRP A 10 1.53 18.32 -80.57
C TRP A 10 0.13 18.20 -79.96
N PHE A 11 -0.82 17.64 -80.71
CA PHE A 11 -2.18 17.38 -80.22
C PHE A 11 -2.19 16.23 -79.20
N LYS A 12 -1.37 15.20 -79.42
CA LYS A 12 -1.19 14.11 -78.46
C LYS A 12 -0.50 14.58 -77.17
N ALA A 13 0.54 15.40 -77.30
CA ALA A 13 1.23 15.99 -76.15
C ALA A 13 0.30 16.89 -75.31
N GLY A 14 -0.49 17.75 -75.96
CA GLY A 14 -1.48 18.59 -75.27
C GLY A 14 -2.57 17.79 -74.55
N MET A 15 -3.04 16.69 -75.15
CA MET A 15 -4.05 15.82 -74.53
C MET A 15 -3.50 15.07 -73.30
N ILE A 16 -2.21 14.69 -73.32
CA ILE A 16 -1.53 14.05 -72.18
C ILE A 16 -1.37 15.04 -71.02
N ILE A 17 -1.01 16.30 -71.31
CA ILE A 17 -0.88 17.34 -70.28
C ILE A 17 -2.23 17.65 -69.63
N LEU A 18 -3.30 17.74 -70.41
CA LEU A 18 -4.66 17.95 -69.87
C LEU A 18 -5.12 16.80 -68.96
N LEU A 19 -4.84 15.55 -69.37
CA LEU A 19 -5.14 14.36 -68.55
C LEU A 19 -4.36 14.37 -67.24
N LEU A 20 -3.08 14.74 -67.26
CA LEU A 20 -2.27 14.85 -66.04
C LEU A 20 -2.82 15.91 -65.07
N ILE A 21 -3.25 17.07 -65.59
CA ILE A 21 -3.86 18.12 -64.76
C ILE A 21 -5.15 17.62 -64.10
N LEU A 22 -6.01 16.92 -64.84
CA LEU A 22 -7.25 16.37 -64.30
C LEU A 22 -7.00 15.30 -63.22
N VAL A 23 -5.97 14.46 -63.40
CA VAL A 23 -5.59 13.46 -62.39
C VAL A 23 -5.08 14.13 -61.12
N VAL A 24 -4.22 15.15 -61.24
CA VAL A 24 -3.72 15.89 -60.07
C VAL A 24 -4.87 16.59 -59.34
N ALA A 25 -5.79 17.23 -60.06
CA ALA A 25 -6.97 17.85 -59.46
C ALA A 25 -7.85 16.85 -58.70
N ALA A 26 -8.09 15.67 -59.28
CA ALA A 26 -8.86 14.61 -58.61
C ALA A 26 -8.18 14.08 -57.33
N VAL A 27 -6.84 13.97 -57.34
CA VAL A 27 -6.07 13.55 -56.16
C VAL A 27 -6.12 14.60 -55.05
N VAL A 28 -6.00 15.88 -55.39
CA VAL A 28 -6.12 16.99 -54.43
C VAL A 28 -7.52 17.01 -53.81
N PHE A 29 -8.57 16.92 -54.63
CA PHE A 29 -9.95 16.91 -54.17
C PHE A 29 -10.26 15.71 -53.27
N ALA A 30 -9.73 14.52 -53.62
CA ALA A 30 -9.88 13.33 -52.79
C ALA A 30 -9.14 13.45 -51.43
N LYS A 31 -8.06 14.25 -51.38
CA LYS A 31 -7.31 14.51 -50.14
C LYS A 31 -8.06 15.49 -49.24
N GLU A 32 -8.64 16.55 -49.80
CA GLU A 32 -9.49 17.51 -49.06
C GLU A 32 -10.69 16.81 -48.42
N ILE A 33 -11.41 15.95 -49.15
CA ILE A 33 -12.54 15.17 -48.61
C ILE A 33 -12.11 14.26 -47.45
N LYS A 34 -10.91 13.69 -47.52
CA LYS A 34 -10.39 12.84 -46.43
C LYS A 34 -10.05 13.68 -45.19
N GLN A 35 -9.51 14.87 -45.40
CA GLN A 35 -9.14 15.78 -44.33
C GLN A 35 -10.39 16.32 -43.61
N GLU A 36 -11.41 16.77 -44.34
CA GLU A 36 -12.69 17.20 -43.76
C GLU A 36 -13.35 16.09 -42.93
N LYS A 37 -13.34 14.85 -43.42
CA LYS A 37 -13.87 13.69 -42.67
C LYS A 37 -13.08 13.36 -41.41
N GLN A 38 -11.78 13.65 -41.41
CA GLN A 38 -10.93 13.41 -40.25
C GLN A 38 -11.13 14.50 -39.20
N GLU A 39 -11.21 15.76 -39.61
CA GLU A 39 -11.52 16.91 -38.76
C GLU A 39 -12.91 16.76 -38.11
N GLU A 40 -13.94 16.34 -38.87
CA GLU A 40 -15.29 16.06 -38.31
C GLU A 40 -15.28 14.94 -37.27
N LYS A 41 -14.42 13.92 -37.47
CA LYS A 41 -14.29 12.79 -36.55
C LYS A 41 -13.58 13.21 -35.26
N GLU A 42 -12.53 14.03 -35.36
CA GLU A 42 -11.80 14.59 -34.22
C GLU A 42 -12.67 15.58 -33.42
N GLU A 43 -13.46 16.42 -34.09
CA GLU A 43 -14.42 17.33 -33.46
C GLU A 43 -15.51 16.57 -32.70
N LYS A 44 -16.09 15.52 -33.31
CA LYS A 44 -17.06 14.63 -32.62
C LYS A 44 -16.45 13.94 -31.40
N MET A 45 -15.19 13.52 -31.47
CA MET A 45 -14.49 12.91 -30.33
C MET A 45 -14.24 13.90 -29.21
N SER A 46 -13.84 15.14 -29.56
CA SER A 46 -13.67 16.23 -28.61
C SER A 46 -14.97 16.62 -27.90
N LEU A 47 -16.09 16.66 -28.64
CA LEU A 47 -17.41 16.93 -28.07
C LEU A 47 -17.89 15.80 -27.14
N LEU A 48 -17.63 14.54 -27.49
CA LEU A 48 -17.92 13.38 -26.62
C LEU A 48 -17.06 13.41 -25.35
N GLN A 49 -15.76 13.76 -25.46
CA GLN A 49 -14.86 13.91 -24.31
C GLN A 49 -15.32 15.04 -23.38
N THR A 50 -15.77 16.17 -23.96
CA THR A 50 -16.25 17.33 -23.21
C THR A 50 -17.59 17.06 -22.51
N ALA A 51 -18.49 16.30 -23.15
CA ALA A 51 -19.76 15.88 -22.56
C ALA A 51 -19.56 14.86 -21.42
N ALA A 52 -18.63 13.91 -21.57
CA ALA A 52 -18.30 12.93 -20.52
C ALA A 52 -17.74 13.59 -19.25
N ASN A 53 -17.00 14.70 -19.39
CA ASN A 53 -16.48 15.48 -18.25
C ASN A 53 -17.57 16.25 -17.49
N ALA A 54 -18.76 16.46 -18.07
CA ALA A 54 -19.88 17.14 -17.40
C ALA A 54 -20.81 16.17 -16.62
N SER A 55 -20.75 14.86 -16.89
CA SER A 55 -21.60 13.82 -16.30
C SER A 55 -20.83 12.71 -15.56
N GLY A 56 -19.58 12.98 -15.18
CA GLY A 56 -18.71 11.98 -14.54
C GLY A 56 -19.19 11.49 -13.17
N GLU A 57 -18.76 10.29 -12.81
CA GLU A 57 -18.95 9.68 -11.49
C GLU A 57 -17.91 10.22 -10.50
N THR A 58 -18.35 10.54 -9.29
CA THR A 58 -17.43 10.91 -8.20
C THR A 58 -16.92 9.65 -7.52
N ILE A 59 -15.60 9.52 -7.39
CA ILE A 59 -14.94 8.42 -6.68
C ILE A 59 -13.98 8.95 -5.62
N ASP A 60 -13.78 8.16 -4.57
CA ASP A 60 -12.70 8.38 -3.60
C ASP A 60 -11.38 7.86 -4.17
N LEU A 61 -10.44 8.78 -4.43
CA LEU A 61 -9.08 8.45 -4.84
C LEU A 61 -8.16 8.47 -3.61
N TYR A 62 -7.52 7.34 -3.34
CA TYR A 62 -6.64 7.16 -2.18
C TYR A 62 -5.18 7.42 -2.56
N TYR A 63 -4.42 8.04 -1.66
CA TYR A 63 -3.02 8.41 -1.87
C TYR A 63 -2.28 8.60 -0.55
N GLY A 64 -0.95 8.59 -0.57
CA GLY A 64 -0.12 8.90 0.61
C GLY A 64 -0.16 10.36 1.01
N ASP A 65 -0.09 10.65 2.29
CA ASP A 65 0.23 11.98 2.78
C ASP A 65 1.70 12.36 2.48
N GLN A 66 2.09 13.60 2.79
CA GLN A 66 3.41 14.14 2.40
C GLN A 66 4.59 13.35 3.00
N ASN A 67 4.35 12.64 4.11
CA ASN A 67 5.36 11.87 4.82
C ASN A 67 5.30 10.36 4.50
N ALA A 68 4.40 9.92 3.61
CA ALA A 68 4.14 8.51 3.32
C ALA A 68 3.83 7.67 4.58
N GLU A 69 3.12 8.28 5.53
CA GLU A 69 2.74 7.69 6.81
C GLU A 69 1.27 7.25 6.80
N PHE A 70 0.40 8.03 6.14
CA PHE A 70 -1.04 7.81 6.12
C PHE A 70 -1.57 7.71 4.69
N ILE A 71 -2.50 6.78 4.48
CA ILE A 71 -3.33 6.78 3.27
C ILE A 71 -4.48 7.74 3.53
N ILE A 72 -4.50 8.84 2.79
CA ILE A 72 -5.58 9.83 2.77
C ILE A 72 -6.38 9.69 1.48
N LYS A 73 -7.49 10.42 1.37
CA LYS A 73 -8.34 10.37 0.20
C LYS A 73 -8.82 11.75 -0.21
N ARG A 74 -9.17 11.88 -1.48
CA ARG A 74 -9.94 13.00 -2.01
C ARG A 74 -10.97 12.52 -3.01
N GLU A 75 -12.02 13.31 -3.17
CA GLU A 75 -13.00 13.08 -4.23
C GLU A 75 -12.43 13.56 -5.57
N VAL A 76 -12.53 12.72 -6.59
CA VAL A 76 -12.24 13.07 -7.98
C VAL A 76 -13.40 12.65 -8.88
N LYS A 77 -13.55 13.33 -10.02
CA LYS A 77 -14.54 12.95 -11.03
C LYS A 77 -13.87 12.17 -12.14
N VAL A 78 -14.40 10.98 -12.42
CA VAL A 78 -14.02 10.16 -13.57
C VAL A 78 -15.18 10.08 -14.55
N PRO A 79 -14.95 9.98 -15.87
CA PRO A 79 -16.04 9.89 -16.86
C PRO A 79 -17.00 8.72 -16.61
N GLN A 80 -16.44 7.59 -16.18
CA GLN A 80 -17.12 6.36 -15.78
C GLN A 80 -16.18 5.53 -14.90
N ILE A 81 -16.73 4.69 -14.02
CA ILE A 81 -15.94 3.73 -13.24
C ILE A 81 -15.50 2.57 -14.15
N THR A 82 -14.31 2.70 -14.73
CA THR A 82 -13.62 1.63 -15.48
C THR A 82 -12.15 1.53 -15.08
N PRO A 83 -11.48 0.37 -15.30
CA PRO A 83 -10.10 0.19 -14.89
C PRO A 83 -9.17 1.24 -15.50
N GLU A 84 -9.39 1.62 -16.76
CA GLU A 84 -8.56 2.59 -17.49
C GLU A 84 -8.69 3.98 -16.88
N ASN A 85 -9.91 4.41 -16.53
CA ASN A 85 -10.14 5.72 -15.93
C ASN A 85 -9.61 5.82 -14.49
N LEU A 86 -9.76 4.76 -13.69
CA LEU A 86 -9.20 4.72 -12.34
C LEU A 86 -7.66 4.69 -12.38
N THR A 87 -7.07 3.92 -13.30
CA THR A 87 -5.62 3.89 -13.53
C THR A 87 -5.10 5.25 -13.95
N ALA A 88 -5.78 5.90 -14.91
CA ALA A 88 -5.43 7.25 -15.35
C ALA A 88 -5.49 8.27 -14.18
N ALA A 89 -6.55 8.20 -13.35
CA ALA A 89 -6.67 9.07 -12.18
C ALA A 89 -5.53 8.84 -11.16
N LEU A 90 -5.13 7.59 -10.93
CA LEU A 90 -3.99 7.25 -10.06
C LEU A 90 -2.65 7.74 -10.66
N THR A 91 -2.46 7.61 -11.98
CA THR A 91 -1.28 8.10 -12.69
C THR A 91 -1.17 9.63 -12.66
N GLU A 92 -2.29 10.35 -12.86
CA GLU A 92 -2.33 11.82 -12.75
C GLU A 92 -1.91 12.31 -11.36
N GLN A 93 -2.03 11.47 -10.33
CA GLN A 93 -1.60 11.77 -8.97
C GLN A 93 -0.20 11.27 -8.62
N GLY A 94 0.52 10.73 -9.60
CA GLY A 94 1.87 10.23 -9.40
C GLY A 94 1.94 8.97 -8.53
N ILE A 95 0.83 8.25 -8.36
CA ILE A 95 0.79 6.99 -7.61
C ILE A 95 1.24 5.84 -8.49
N LEU A 96 0.72 5.80 -9.73
CA LEU A 96 1.13 4.86 -10.76
C LEU A 96 2.04 5.56 -11.77
N GLU A 97 3.11 4.87 -12.19
CA GLU A 97 3.97 5.35 -13.26
C GLU A 97 3.23 5.33 -14.61
N PRO A 98 3.49 6.30 -15.51
CA PRO A 98 2.95 6.28 -16.86
C PRO A 98 3.26 4.95 -17.57
N GLY A 99 2.24 4.42 -18.26
CA GLY A 99 2.32 3.11 -18.93
C GLY A 99 1.91 1.93 -18.03
N THR A 100 1.51 2.17 -16.78
CA THR A 100 0.80 1.16 -15.98
C THR A 100 -0.59 0.93 -16.56
N GLU A 101 -0.98 -0.32 -16.77
CA GLU A 101 -2.27 -0.70 -17.36
C GLU A 101 -2.88 -1.88 -16.62
N VAL A 102 -4.21 -1.89 -16.52
CA VAL A 102 -4.98 -3.08 -16.11
C VAL A 102 -5.24 -3.93 -17.35
N LEU A 103 -4.71 -5.15 -17.35
CA LEU A 103 -4.89 -6.14 -18.41
C LEU A 103 -6.21 -6.89 -18.28
N SER A 104 -6.66 -7.15 -17.05
CA SER A 104 -7.99 -7.74 -16.83
C SER A 104 -8.58 -7.38 -15.48
N LEU A 105 -9.90 -7.26 -15.44
CA LEU A 105 -10.69 -7.12 -14.21
C LEU A 105 -11.82 -8.15 -14.24
N LYS A 106 -11.93 -8.97 -13.19
CA LYS A 106 -13.03 -9.94 -13.03
C LYS A 106 -13.65 -9.80 -11.66
N LYS A 107 -14.97 -9.71 -11.60
CA LYS A 107 -15.72 -9.73 -10.33
C LYS A 107 -16.41 -11.07 -10.16
N ARG A 108 -16.52 -11.53 -8.91
CA ARG A 108 -17.30 -12.70 -8.55
C ARG A 108 -17.83 -12.60 -7.13
N THR A 109 -18.93 -13.29 -6.87
CA THR A 109 -19.46 -13.46 -5.53
C THR A 109 -19.08 -14.85 -5.02
N GLU A 110 -18.45 -14.92 -3.84
CA GLU A 110 -18.01 -16.17 -3.22
C GLU A 110 -18.30 -16.10 -1.72
N ASP A 111 -19.02 -17.08 -1.17
CA ASP A 111 -19.44 -17.11 0.25
C ASP A 111 -20.11 -15.83 0.75
N GLY A 112 -20.89 -15.17 -0.12
CA GLY A 112 -21.58 -13.92 0.19
C GLY A 112 -20.68 -12.68 0.21
N LYS A 113 -19.43 -12.79 -0.24
CA LYS A 113 -18.50 -11.68 -0.44
C LYS A 113 -18.33 -11.35 -1.92
N GLU A 114 -18.31 -10.07 -2.24
CA GLU A 114 -17.95 -9.55 -3.56
C GLU A 114 -16.42 -9.46 -3.68
N LEU A 115 -15.85 -10.21 -4.61
CA LEU A 115 -14.40 -10.29 -4.83
C LEU A 115 -14.03 -9.76 -6.21
N MET A 116 -12.84 -9.18 -6.31
CA MET A 116 -12.27 -8.70 -7.57
C MET A 116 -10.87 -9.26 -7.83
N ASP A 117 -10.66 -9.81 -9.02
CA ASP A 117 -9.32 -10.08 -9.56
C ASP A 117 -8.92 -8.94 -10.48
N LEU A 118 -7.74 -8.38 -10.25
CA LEU A 118 -7.21 -7.25 -11.00
C LEU A 118 -5.78 -7.58 -11.46
N ASP A 119 -5.61 -7.75 -12.76
CA ASP A 119 -4.33 -8.10 -13.39
C ASP A 119 -3.73 -6.86 -14.04
N PHE A 120 -2.51 -6.50 -13.65
CA PHE A 120 -1.76 -5.38 -14.22
C PHE A 120 -0.66 -5.87 -15.17
N ASN A 121 -0.10 -4.95 -15.95
CA ASN A 121 1.12 -5.19 -16.71
C ASN A 121 2.39 -5.09 -15.83
N GLU A 122 3.53 -5.49 -16.39
CA GLU A 122 4.81 -5.52 -15.67
C GLU A 122 5.20 -4.18 -15.01
N LYS A 123 4.73 -3.06 -15.58
CA LYS A 123 5.06 -1.72 -15.07
C LYS A 123 4.62 -1.52 -13.61
N PHE A 124 3.50 -2.11 -13.22
CA PHE A 124 3.03 -2.09 -11.83
C PHE A 124 4.05 -2.73 -10.88
N ARG A 125 4.63 -3.88 -11.28
CA ARG A 125 5.64 -4.59 -10.50
C ARG A 125 6.94 -3.80 -10.41
N GLU A 126 7.39 -3.20 -11.52
CA GLU A 126 8.58 -2.34 -11.53
C GLU A 126 8.46 -1.17 -10.53
N THR A 127 7.30 -0.51 -10.51
CA THR A 127 7.04 0.57 -9.54
C THR A 127 7.10 0.04 -8.11
N LEU A 128 6.37 -1.05 -7.81
CA LEU A 128 6.36 -1.67 -6.48
C LEU A 128 7.78 -2.00 -5.98
N PHE A 129 8.59 -2.65 -6.83
CA PHE A 129 9.96 -3.07 -6.47
C PHE A 129 10.92 -1.91 -6.18
N SER A 130 10.60 -0.70 -6.65
CA SER A 130 11.43 0.48 -6.38
C SER A 130 11.19 1.10 -5.01
N LEU A 131 10.14 0.69 -4.31
CA LEU A 131 9.70 1.27 -3.05
C LEU A 131 10.28 0.51 -1.85
N GLY A 132 10.60 1.24 -0.77
CA GLY A 132 10.80 0.62 0.53
C GLY A 132 9.48 0.22 1.18
N THR A 133 9.52 -0.54 2.28
CA THR A 133 8.33 -1.11 2.95
C THR A 133 7.18 -0.11 3.18
N SER A 134 7.47 1.10 3.69
CA SER A 134 6.42 2.11 3.90
C SER A 134 5.83 2.64 2.59
N GLY A 135 6.68 2.86 1.59
CA GLY A 135 6.24 3.29 0.26
C GLY A 135 5.37 2.24 -0.42
N GLU A 136 5.77 0.97 -0.31
CA GLU A 136 5.00 -0.18 -0.81
C GLU A 136 3.62 -0.27 -0.15
N ARG A 137 3.53 -0.05 1.17
CA ARG A 137 2.24 0.03 1.88
C ARG A 137 1.32 1.11 1.32
N ILE A 138 1.86 2.33 1.19
CA ILE A 138 1.10 3.47 0.66
C ILE A 138 0.67 3.20 -0.77
N PHE A 139 1.57 2.68 -1.61
CA PHE A 139 1.29 2.37 -3.01
C PHE A 139 0.17 1.32 -3.14
N MET A 140 0.32 0.16 -2.48
CA MET A 140 -0.68 -0.91 -2.54
C MET A 140 -2.02 -0.46 -1.98
N GLY A 141 -2.03 0.22 -0.84
CA GLY A 141 -3.28 0.71 -0.25
C GLY A 141 -3.95 1.81 -1.06
N SER A 142 -3.20 2.67 -1.74
CA SER A 142 -3.74 3.68 -2.65
C SER A 142 -4.48 3.05 -3.83
N VAL A 143 -3.87 2.02 -4.45
CA VAL A 143 -4.47 1.30 -5.58
C VAL A 143 -5.66 0.47 -5.10
N ILE A 144 -5.47 -0.38 -4.08
CA ILE A 144 -6.49 -1.31 -3.61
C ILE A 144 -7.71 -0.56 -3.11
N ASN A 145 -7.56 0.46 -2.25
CA ASN A 145 -8.71 1.19 -1.72
C ASN A 145 -9.49 1.92 -2.82
N THR A 146 -8.79 2.47 -3.81
CA THR A 146 -9.45 3.15 -4.93
C THR A 146 -10.33 2.18 -5.71
N PHE A 147 -9.79 1.03 -6.11
CA PHE A 147 -10.56 0.02 -6.86
C PHE A 147 -11.66 -0.61 -5.99
N LEU A 148 -11.35 -0.96 -4.75
CA LEU A 148 -12.28 -1.58 -3.81
C LEU A 148 -13.51 -0.68 -3.59
N MET A 149 -13.29 0.60 -3.30
CA MET A 149 -14.37 1.56 -3.06
C MET A 149 -15.13 1.93 -4.33
N ALA A 150 -14.45 2.12 -5.46
CA ALA A 150 -15.12 2.47 -6.71
C ALA A 150 -16.05 1.35 -7.20
N TYR A 151 -15.63 0.09 -7.06
CA TYR A 151 -16.44 -1.05 -7.51
C TYR A 151 -17.33 -1.67 -6.43
N GLN A 152 -17.25 -1.18 -5.19
CA GLN A 152 -18.02 -1.65 -4.04
C GLN A 152 -17.88 -3.16 -3.83
N VAL A 153 -16.63 -3.63 -3.80
CA VAL A 153 -16.28 -5.04 -3.52
C VAL A 153 -15.69 -5.17 -2.11
N ASP A 154 -15.74 -6.36 -1.52
CA ASP A 154 -15.20 -6.62 -0.19
C ASP A 154 -13.68 -6.81 -0.20
N ALA A 155 -13.12 -7.38 -1.28
CA ALA A 155 -11.70 -7.63 -1.38
C ALA A 155 -11.17 -7.69 -2.83
N VAL A 156 -9.89 -7.36 -3.02
CA VAL A 156 -9.20 -7.31 -4.32
C VAL A 156 -7.97 -8.22 -4.29
N LYS A 157 -7.78 -9.04 -5.33
CA LYS A 157 -6.53 -9.77 -5.59
C LYS A 157 -5.80 -9.13 -6.76
N ILE A 158 -4.52 -8.84 -6.56
CA ILE A 158 -3.66 -8.25 -7.58
C ILE A 158 -2.77 -9.34 -8.20
N THR A 159 -2.69 -9.36 -9.53
CA THR A 159 -1.70 -10.14 -10.28
C THR A 159 -0.98 -9.25 -11.28
N VAL A 160 0.17 -9.71 -11.77
CA VAL A 160 0.91 -9.05 -12.85
C VAL A 160 1.19 -10.05 -13.95
N GLU A 161 0.66 -9.78 -15.14
CA GLU A 161 0.71 -10.67 -16.32
C GLU A 161 0.31 -12.11 -15.98
N GLY A 162 -0.75 -12.27 -15.18
CA GLY A 162 -1.27 -13.55 -14.72
C GLY A 162 -0.43 -14.27 -13.66
N SER A 163 0.69 -13.69 -13.23
CA SER A 163 1.54 -14.23 -12.17
C SER A 163 1.24 -13.56 -10.82
N PRO A 164 1.44 -14.27 -9.68
CA PRO A 164 1.41 -13.64 -8.36
C PRO A 164 2.35 -12.44 -8.30
N LEU A 165 1.90 -11.38 -7.63
CA LEU A 165 2.73 -10.21 -7.37
C LEU A 165 3.59 -10.48 -6.13
N GLU A 166 4.89 -10.26 -6.24
CA GLU A 166 5.85 -10.43 -5.16
C GLU A 166 6.80 -9.23 -5.16
N SER A 167 7.10 -8.72 -3.96
CA SER A 167 8.12 -7.71 -3.69
C SER A 167 9.27 -8.34 -2.88
N GLY A 168 10.32 -7.58 -2.60
CA GLY A 168 11.34 -7.99 -1.62
C GLY A 168 10.84 -8.02 -0.17
N HIS A 169 9.58 -7.66 0.08
CA HIS A 169 8.98 -7.51 1.40
C HIS A 169 7.76 -8.41 1.61
N VAL A 170 6.94 -8.60 0.57
CA VAL A 170 5.61 -9.23 0.66
C VAL A 170 5.32 -10.06 -0.60
N VAL A 171 4.68 -11.21 -0.41
CA VAL A 171 4.06 -12.01 -1.48
C VAL A 171 2.55 -11.76 -1.48
N TYR A 172 2.00 -11.15 -2.53
CA TYR A 172 0.58 -10.82 -2.66
C TYR A 172 -0.21 -11.96 -3.34
N ASP A 173 -0.25 -13.13 -2.70
CA ASP A 173 -0.93 -14.33 -3.24
C ASP A 173 -2.42 -14.45 -2.84
N LYS A 174 -2.87 -13.59 -1.91
CA LYS A 174 -4.22 -13.58 -1.33
C LYS A 174 -5.01 -12.32 -1.67
N TYR A 175 -6.32 -12.37 -1.43
CA TYR A 175 -7.19 -11.20 -1.44
C TYR A 175 -6.78 -10.21 -0.36
N GLN A 176 -6.82 -8.92 -0.72
CA GLN A 176 -6.53 -7.79 0.12
C GLN A 176 -7.82 -7.03 0.41
N ASN A 177 -8.00 -6.61 1.66
CA ASN A 177 -9.15 -5.79 2.07
C ASN A 177 -8.78 -4.31 2.03
N PHE A 178 -9.68 -3.46 2.51
CA PHE A 178 -9.45 -2.03 2.62
C PHE A 178 -8.30 -1.70 3.58
N TYR A 179 -7.34 -0.92 3.10
CA TYR A 179 -6.21 -0.41 3.86
C TYR A 179 -6.67 0.79 4.69
N GLY A 180 -6.97 0.55 5.97
CA GLY A 180 -7.47 1.59 6.87
C GLY A 180 -6.48 2.72 7.14
N GLN A 181 -7.03 3.89 7.53
CA GLN A 181 -6.27 4.85 8.33
C GLN A 181 -6.07 4.23 9.70
N VAL A 182 -4.88 3.70 9.98
CA VAL A 182 -4.59 3.21 11.32
C VAL A 182 -3.85 4.30 12.06
N GLN A 183 -4.62 5.10 12.79
CA GLN A 183 -4.14 5.63 14.06
C GLN A 183 -4.79 4.78 15.15
N GLN A 184 -4.21 3.62 15.45
CA GLN A 184 -4.57 2.89 16.64
C GLN A 184 -3.42 3.01 17.64
N ARG A 185 -3.75 3.66 18.74
CA ARG A 185 -2.86 3.98 19.86
C ARG A 185 -3.07 2.90 20.91
N LEU A 186 -2.02 2.20 21.33
CA LEU A 186 -2.08 1.53 22.63
C LEU A 186 -1.80 2.57 23.68
N ASN A 187 -2.85 2.94 24.41
CA ASN A 187 -2.74 3.76 25.61
C ASN A 187 -2.74 2.82 26.81
N VAL A 188 -1.64 2.81 27.56
CA VAL A 188 -1.57 2.20 28.87
C VAL A 188 -1.54 3.31 29.90
N THR A 189 -2.65 3.52 30.60
CA THR A 189 -2.76 4.54 31.64
C THR A 189 -2.53 3.91 33.00
N TYR A 190 -1.58 4.45 33.73
CA TYR A 190 -1.24 4.03 35.08
C TYR A 190 -1.60 5.11 36.10
N PRO A 191 -2.50 4.83 37.06
CA PRO A 191 -2.90 5.82 38.05
C PRO A 191 -1.73 6.19 38.98
N VAL A 192 -1.65 7.46 39.35
CA VAL A 192 -0.68 7.98 40.33
C VAL A 192 -1.42 8.57 41.54
N PRO A 193 -1.31 7.98 42.74
CA PRO A 193 -2.02 8.47 43.92
C PRO A 193 -1.65 9.93 44.26
N GLY A 194 -2.61 10.85 44.16
CA GLY A 194 -2.41 12.27 44.46
C GLY A 194 -1.70 13.07 43.35
N GLY A 195 -1.51 12.50 42.16
CA GLY A 195 -0.90 13.13 40.99
C GLY A 195 -1.77 13.02 39.74
N THR A 196 -1.20 13.34 38.58
CA THR A 196 -1.79 13.09 37.25
C THR A 196 -1.47 11.67 36.81
N ASP A 197 -2.46 10.97 36.26
CA ASP A 197 -2.25 9.63 35.69
C ASP A 197 -1.23 9.69 34.56
N GLU A 198 -0.33 8.72 34.52
CA GLU A 198 0.69 8.63 33.48
C GLU A 198 0.19 7.75 32.36
N THR A 199 0.24 8.23 31.12
CA THR A 199 -0.14 7.44 29.95
C THR A 199 1.08 7.16 29.09
N VAL A 200 1.32 5.89 28.86
CA VAL A 200 2.26 5.43 27.84
C VAL A 200 1.50 5.21 26.56
N GLU A 201 1.96 5.83 25.47
CA GLU A 201 1.33 5.72 24.16
C GLU A 201 2.26 5.06 23.15
N VAL A 202 1.75 4.02 22.48
CA VAL A 202 2.42 3.41 21.31
C VAL A 202 1.54 3.58 20.08
N LEU A 203 2.00 4.40 19.12
CA LEU A 203 1.13 5.01 18.10
C LEU A 203 1.01 4.26 16.77
N LYS A 204 1.87 3.28 16.52
CA LYS A 204 2.13 2.78 15.15
C LYS A 204 2.01 1.26 14.98
N MET A 205 1.43 0.58 15.96
CA MET A 205 1.56 -0.87 16.08
C MET A 205 0.64 -1.67 15.16
N TYR A 206 -0.60 -1.22 14.97
CA TYR A 206 -1.64 -2.11 14.45
C TYR A 206 -1.69 -2.16 12.91
N SER A 207 -1.25 -1.12 12.18
CA SER A 207 -1.20 -1.18 10.71
C SER A 207 0.03 -1.88 10.18
N ASP A 208 1.20 -1.58 10.76
CA ASP A 208 2.46 -1.88 10.08
C ASP A 208 2.84 -3.35 10.28
N LEU A 209 2.53 -3.93 11.46
CA LEU A 209 2.60 -5.38 11.68
C LEU A 209 1.49 -6.17 10.96
N GLY A 210 0.26 -5.64 10.91
CA GLY A 210 -0.83 -6.26 10.16
C GLY A 210 -0.55 -6.31 8.65
N PHE A 211 0.12 -5.28 8.13
CA PHE A 211 0.58 -5.21 6.75
C PHE A 211 1.84 -6.06 6.50
N ALA A 212 2.83 -6.01 7.39
CA ALA A 212 4.10 -6.74 7.26
C ALA A 212 3.99 -8.25 7.47
N THR A 213 2.85 -8.76 7.97
CA THR A 213 2.63 -10.19 8.17
C THR A 213 2.04 -10.93 6.97
N VAL A 214 1.53 -10.27 5.93
CA VAL A 214 0.83 -10.94 4.81
C VAL A 214 -0.39 -11.78 5.29
N TYR A 215 -0.89 -11.56 6.50
CA TYR A 215 -1.96 -12.36 7.08
C TYR A 215 -3.20 -11.51 7.34
N ASP A 216 -4.10 -11.57 6.36
CA ASP A 216 -5.55 -11.63 6.49
C ASP A 216 -6.11 -11.39 7.91
N GLU A 217 -6.73 -10.23 8.07
CA GLU A 217 -7.53 -9.82 9.24
C GLU A 217 -8.65 -10.84 9.60
N HIS A 218 -8.97 -11.79 8.70
CA HIS A 218 -9.91 -12.89 8.96
C HIS A 218 -9.27 -14.17 9.56
N ASN A 219 -7.93 -14.29 9.63
CA ASN A 219 -7.23 -15.43 10.22
C ASN A 219 -6.25 -15.08 11.37
N PHE A 220 -6.03 -13.80 11.67
CA PHE A 220 -5.18 -13.36 12.78
C PHE A 220 -5.91 -12.45 13.77
N ALA A 221 -5.77 -12.74 15.08
CA ALA A 221 -6.40 -12.00 16.16
C ALA A 221 -5.27 -11.31 16.91
N HIS A 222 -5.31 -9.98 16.90
CA HIS A 222 -4.63 -9.23 17.95
C HIS A 222 -5.62 -9.07 19.09
N VAL A 223 -5.25 -9.59 20.26
CA VAL A 223 -6.07 -9.45 21.46
C VAL A 223 -5.28 -8.58 22.42
N LYS A 224 -5.92 -7.52 22.90
CA LYS A 224 -5.49 -6.88 24.14
C LYS A 224 -5.76 -7.88 25.26
N GLU A 225 -4.78 -8.74 25.56
CA GLU A 225 -4.92 -9.74 26.62
C GLU A 225 -5.03 -9.06 27.98
N ASN A 226 -4.22 -8.00 28.18
CA ASN A 226 -4.18 -7.20 29.39
C ASN A 226 -4.10 -5.71 29.04
N ASP A 227 -4.37 -4.83 30.00
CA ASP A 227 -4.33 -3.39 29.76
C ASP A 227 -2.97 -2.87 29.25
N ASN A 228 -1.93 -3.65 29.49
CA ASN A 228 -0.54 -3.33 29.28
C ASN A 228 0.17 -4.28 28.31
N GLU A 229 -0.56 -5.17 27.62
CA GLU A 229 0.01 -6.19 26.74
C GLU A 229 -0.82 -6.37 25.47
N VAL A 230 -0.12 -6.45 24.34
CA VAL A 230 -0.69 -6.79 23.04
C VAL A 230 -0.06 -8.09 22.57
N VAL A 231 -0.91 -9.06 22.23
CA VAL A 231 -0.50 -10.37 21.74
C VAL A 231 -0.96 -10.58 20.31
N PHE A 232 -0.06 -11.12 19.51
CA PHE A 232 -0.26 -11.45 18.10
C PHE A 232 -0.44 -12.97 17.99
N SER A 233 -1.64 -13.43 17.63
CA SER A 233 -1.99 -14.86 17.55
C SER A 233 -2.88 -15.24 16.35
N ASP A 234 -2.83 -16.51 15.92
CA ASP A 234 -3.74 -17.03 14.88
C ASP A 234 -5.21 -17.09 15.42
N LEU A 235 -6.20 -16.53 14.69
CA LEU A 235 -7.65 -16.51 15.07
C LEU A 235 -8.25 -17.90 15.33
N LYS A 236 -7.65 -18.96 14.78
CA LYS A 236 -8.15 -20.35 14.86
C LYS A 236 -7.47 -21.18 15.94
N SER A 237 -6.55 -20.60 16.70
CA SER A 237 -5.81 -21.31 17.76
C SER A 237 -6.48 -21.11 19.11
N THR A 238 -6.88 -22.20 19.77
CA THR A 238 -7.42 -22.18 21.14
C THR A 238 -6.34 -22.39 22.22
N GLU A 239 -5.08 -22.59 21.82
CA GLU A 239 -3.96 -22.83 22.73
C GLU A 239 -3.08 -21.56 22.85
N GLU A 240 -2.58 -21.30 24.07
CA GLU A 240 -1.51 -20.32 24.39
C GLU A 240 -0.26 -20.49 23.49
N ILE A 241 -0.13 -21.63 22.81
CA ILE A 241 1.01 -22.03 21.97
C ILE A 241 0.95 -21.44 20.55
N LYS A 242 0.18 -20.39 20.29
CA LYS A 242 0.37 -19.58 19.06
C LYS A 242 0.46 -18.07 19.32
N LYS A 243 1.09 -17.67 20.42
CA LYS A 243 1.65 -16.31 20.54
C LYS A 243 2.85 -16.18 19.60
N LYS A 244 2.61 -15.69 18.37
CA LYS A 244 3.68 -15.46 17.40
C LYS A 244 4.57 -14.31 17.83
N ALA A 245 3.96 -13.27 18.39
CA ALA A 245 4.67 -12.14 18.94
C ALA A 245 3.89 -11.49 20.10
N SER A 246 4.58 -10.71 20.93
CA SER A 246 3.93 -9.80 21.88
C SER A 246 4.76 -8.55 22.11
N LEU A 247 4.06 -7.48 22.49
CA LEU A 247 4.62 -6.28 23.11
C LEU A 247 3.95 -6.12 24.48
N LYS A 248 4.76 -5.97 25.52
CA LYS A 248 4.30 -5.77 26.89
C LYS A 248 4.99 -4.56 27.50
N VAL A 249 4.21 -3.73 28.19
CA VAL A 249 4.72 -2.60 28.96
C VAL A 249 4.34 -2.83 30.42
N THR A 250 5.26 -2.61 31.34
CA THR A 250 4.98 -2.69 32.79
C THR A 250 5.67 -1.54 33.50
N ARG A 251 5.08 -1.10 34.62
CA ARG A 251 5.60 -0.01 35.46
C ARG A 251 5.79 -0.50 36.89
N THR A 252 6.86 -0.07 37.55
CA THR A 252 7.12 -0.31 38.97
C THR A 252 7.77 0.91 39.64
N GLU A 253 7.64 0.98 40.96
CA GLU A 253 8.36 1.94 41.82
C GLU A 253 9.77 1.47 42.18
N GLU A 254 10.10 0.22 41.87
CA GLU A 254 11.44 -0.33 42.07
C GLU A 254 12.44 0.33 41.13
N SER A 255 13.70 0.45 41.58
CA SER A 255 14.75 1.05 40.76
C SER A 255 15.14 0.16 39.58
N ILE A 256 15.63 0.76 38.51
CA ILE A 256 16.12 0.06 37.32
C ILE A 256 17.15 -1.04 37.64
N GLN A 257 18.00 -0.86 38.66
CA GLN A 257 18.98 -1.87 39.08
C GLN A 257 18.31 -3.09 39.75
N THR A 258 17.21 -2.88 40.45
CA THR A 258 16.43 -3.94 41.08
C THR A 258 15.73 -4.76 39.99
N VAL A 259 15.02 -4.08 39.08
CA VAL A 259 14.34 -4.71 37.95
C VAL A 259 15.32 -5.46 37.03
N ALA A 260 16.47 -4.86 36.73
CA ALA A 260 17.53 -5.49 35.93
C ALA A 260 18.04 -6.80 36.54
N LYS A 261 18.18 -6.86 37.87
CA LYS A 261 18.59 -8.07 38.58
C LYS A 261 17.49 -9.14 38.54
N ASP A 262 16.24 -8.73 38.67
CA ASP A 262 15.10 -9.66 38.65
C ASP A 262 14.90 -10.27 37.26
N ILE A 263 15.16 -9.53 36.18
CA ILE A 263 15.14 -10.07 34.80
C ILE A 263 16.10 -11.25 34.64
N GLN A 264 17.34 -11.13 35.15
CA GLN A 264 18.31 -12.21 35.05
C GLN A 264 17.92 -13.45 35.87
N ALA A 265 17.13 -13.26 36.94
CA ALA A 265 16.58 -14.36 37.73
C ALA A 265 15.34 -14.99 37.07
N GLU A 266 14.47 -14.17 36.47
CA GLU A 266 13.26 -14.58 35.74
C GLU A 266 13.61 -15.32 34.45
N ILE A 267 14.62 -14.83 33.73
CA ILE A 267 15.06 -15.33 32.43
C ILE A 267 16.56 -15.65 32.53
N PRO A 268 16.94 -16.86 32.97
CA PRO A 268 18.33 -17.25 33.17
C PRO A 268 19.23 -17.16 31.92
N GLY A 269 18.63 -17.02 30.73
CA GLY A 269 19.32 -16.80 29.45
C GLY A 269 19.19 -15.38 28.89
N ALA A 270 18.83 -14.40 29.72
CA ALA A 270 18.82 -12.99 29.34
C ALA A 270 20.22 -12.37 29.51
N ASP A 271 20.77 -11.90 28.40
CA ASP A 271 22.05 -11.24 28.35
C ASP A 271 21.86 -9.73 28.47
N LEU A 272 22.63 -9.11 29.37
CA LEU A 272 22.71 -7.64 29.47
C LEU A 272 23.61 -7.15 28.33
N GLU A 273 23.00 -6.45 27.37
CA GLU A 273 23.65 -6.05 26.13
C GLU A 273 24.19 -4.62 26.20
N ASP A 274 23.41 -3.70 26.78
CA ASP A 274 23.78 -2.30 26.91
C ASP A 274 23.11 -1.66 28.14
N THR A 275 23.81 -0.75 28.81
CA THR A 275 23.30 0.00 29.98
C THR A 275 22.92 1.44 29.64
N ALA A 276 23.09 1.86 28.39
CA ALA A 276 22.82 3.21 27.93
C ALA A 276 22.26 3.28 26.49
N LYS A 277 21.56 2.21 26.04
CA LYS A 277 20.91 2.18 24.72
C LYS A 277 19.81 3.23 24.68
N THR A 278 19.74 3.99 23.59
CA THR A 278 18.61 4.89 23.35
C THR A 278 17.51 4.15 22.60
N PHE A 279 16.26 4.39 22.98
CA PHE A 279 15.09 3.85 22.27
C PHE A 279 13.91 4.82 22.36
N GLY A 280 12.89 4.59 21.53
CA GLY A 280 11.72 5.45 21.45
C GLY A 280 11.97 6.79 20.76
N LYS A 281 10.88 7.50 20.47
CA LYS A 281 10.88 8.77 19.75
C LYS A 281 11.59 9.88 20.50
N ASN A 282 11.53 9.82 21.83
CA ASN A 282 12.23 10.75 22.72
C ASN A 282 13.70 10.35 22.95
N GLN A 283 14.15 9.22 22.39
CA GLN A 283 15.50 8.66 22.57
C GLN A 283 15.86 8.48 24.04
N GLU A 284 14.93 7.89 24.79
CA GLU A 284 15.10 7.59 26.22
C GLU A 284 16.28 6.65 26.41
N ARG A 285 17.14 6.97 27.38
CA ARG A 285 18.28 6.11 27.73
C ARG A 285 17.81 5.01 28.67
N GLY A 286 18.20 3.79 28.35
CA GLY A 286 17.79 2.63 29.11
C GLY A 286 18.81 1.52 29.22
N VAL A 287 18.46 0.53 30.04
CA VAL A 287 19.15 -0.75 30.14
C VAL A 287 18.46 -1.74 29.20
N PHE A 288 19.24 -2.41 28.37
CA PHE A 288 18.80 -3.27 27.29
C PHE A 288 19.27 -4.71 27.51
N PHE A 289 18.34 -5.65 27.40
CA PHE A 289 18.58 -7.08 27.46
C PHE A 289 18.10 -7.76 26.18
N SER A 290 18.80 -8.81 25.76
CA SER A 290 18.32 -9.77 24.76
C SER A 290 18.19 -11.15 25.41
N TYR A 291 17.30 -12.00 24.91
CA TYR A 291 17.22 -13.38 25.38
C TYR A 291 16.77 -14.35 24.29
N MET A 292 17.22 -15.59 24.42
CA MET A 292 16.76 -16.75 23.65
C MET A 292 16.29 -17.85 24.61
N GLN A 293 15.03 -18.24 24.53
CA GLN A 293 14.47 -19.34 25.32
C GLN A 293 14.58 -20.66 24.53
N ASN A 294 14.79 -21.76 25.26
CA ASN A 294 14.97 -23.11 24.69
C ASN A 294 13.76 -23.61 23.86
N GLU A 295 12.59 -23.01 24.04
CA GLU A 295 11.36 -23.33 23.30
C GLU A 295 11.27 -22.59 21.96
N GLY A 296 12.37 -21.99 21.49
CA GLY A 296 12.43 -21.30 20.19
C GLY A 296 11.72 -19.95 20.25
N ARG A 297 11.94 -19.17 21.31
CA ARG A 297 11.38 -17.84 21.48
C ARG A 297 12.49 -16.83 21.76
N LYS A 298 12.46 -15.72 21.05
CA LYS A 298 13.42 -14.64 21.21
C LYS A 298 12.74 -13.39 21.75
N GLY A 299 13.46 -12.60 22.53
CA GLY A 299 12.92 -11.37 23.09
C GLY A 299 13.98 -10.34 23.42
N GLU A 300 13.51 -9.11 23.54
CA GLU A 300 14.30 -7.95 23.94
C GLU A 300 13.54 -7.20 25.02
N ILE A 301 14.28 -6.70 26.01
CA ILE A 301 13.73 -5.93 27.12
C ILE A 301 14.46 -4.60 27.21
N TYR A 302 13.68 -3.53 27.26
CA TYR A 302 14.13 -2.15 27.42
C TYR A 302 13.63 -1.63 28.76
N LEU A 303 14.55 -1.21 29.62
CA LEU A 303 14.23 -0.55 30.89
C LEU A 303 14.56 0.93 30.81
N CYS A 304 13.63 1.80 31.20
CA CYS A 304 13.90 3.23 31.36
C CYS A 304 13.24 3.79 32.61
N ASP A 305 13.78 4.91 33.10
CA ASP A 305 13.18 5.68 34.17
C ASP A 305 12.44 6.88 33.60
N HIS A 306 11.17 7.05 33.98
CA HIS A 306 10.36 8.22 33.63
C HIS A 306 9.53 8.63 34.84
N ASN A 307 9.53 9.94 35.18
CA ASN A 307 8.77 10.52 36.30
C ASN A 307 8.92 9.79 37.66
N GLY A 308 10.07 9.17 37.91
CA GLY A 308 10.36 8.48 39.17
C GLY A 308 9.88 7.03 39.23
N PHE A 309 9.38 6.48 38.12
CA PHE A 309 9.06 5.07 37.96
C PHE A 309 10.01 4.40 36.96
N THR A 310 10.24 3.10 37.13
CA THR A 310 10.91 2.28 36.13
C THR A 310 9.88 1.59 35.25
N TYR A 311 10.05 1.72 33.94
CA TYR A 311 9.25 1.08 32.91
C TYR A 311 10.01 -0.07 32.27
N ARG A 312 9.37 -1.23 32.13
CA ARG A 312 9.86 -2.40 31.37
C ARG A 312 9.02 -2.56 30.11
N ILE A 313 9.66 -2.36 28.96
CA ILE A 313 9.10 -2.59 27.63
C ILE A 313 9.72 -3.87 27.10
N GLU A 314 8.90 -4.88 26.84
CA GLU A 314 9.34 -6.18 26.35
C GLU A 314 8.69 -6.49 25.00
N ILE A 315 9.52 -6.75 23.99
CA ILE A 315 9.10 -7.36 22.73
C ILE A 315 9.55 -8.79 22.68
N SER A 316 8.75 -9.65 22.07
CA SER A 316 9.12 -11.05 21.93
C SER A 316 8.41 -11.74 20.78
N CYS A 317 9.04 -12.77 20.22
CA CYS A 317 8.61 -13.45 19.01
C CYS A 317 9.00 -14.93 19.03
N ALA A 318 8.18 -15.79 18.46
CA ALA A 318 8.58 -17.14 18.11
C ALA A 318 9.70 -17.10 17.06
N GLU A 319 10.74 -17.89 17.23
CA GLU A 319 11.93 -17.94 16.36
C GLU A 319 11.57 -18.34 14.92
N SER A 320 10.57 -19.21 14.78
CA SER A 320 10.01 -19.62 13.49
C SER A 320 9.31 -18.49 12.73
N ASP A 321 9.03 -17.36 13.38
CA ASP A 321 8.35 -16.19 12.80
C ASP A 321 9.31 -15.00 12.68
N GLY A 322 10.54 -15.26 12.22
CA GLY A 322 11.62 -14.26 12.15
C GLY A 322 11.29 -12.99 11.34
N SER A 323 10.32 -13.02 10.43
CA SER A 323 9.85 -11.84 9.68
C SER A 323 9.22 -10.77 10.57
N LEU A 324 8.67 -11.16 11.73
CA LEU A 324 8.07 -10.25 12.71
C LEU A 324 9.11 -9.48 13.52
N TRP A 325 10.33 -9.99 13.62
CA TRP A 325 11.32 -9.48 14.56
C TRP A 325 11.79 -8.07 14.26
N GLY A 326 12.17 -7.80 13.00
CA GLY A 326 12.58 -6.46 12.59
C GLY A 326 11.47 -5.43 12.79
N GLN A 327 10.22 -5.86 12.60
CA GLN A 327 9.04 -5.01 12.82
C GLN A 327 8.83 -4.70 14.32
N LEU A 328 8.97 -5.70 15.20
CA LEU A 328 8.94 -5.48 16.65
C LEU A 328 10.02 -4.51 17.11
N GLN A 329 11.24 -4.63 16.57
CA GLN A 329 12.33 -3.71 16.90
C GLN A 329 12.00 -2.27 16.45
N MET A 330 11.49 -2.08 15.23
CA MET A 330 11.04 -0.76 14.76
C MET A 330 9.95 -0.15 15.65
N MET A 331 9.08 -0.96 16.28
CA MET A 331 8.08 -0.44 17.21
C MET A 331 8.70 0.15 18.48
N THR A 332 9.81 -0.40 18.95
CA THR A 332 10.51 0.14 20.13
C THR A 332 11.10 1.52 19.86
N ASP A 333 11.40 1.86 18.59
CA ASP A 333 11.87 3.18 18.18
C ASP A 333 10.75 4.24 18.14
N GLU A 334 9.49 3.83 18.07
CA GLU A 334 8.32 4.72 17.98
C GLU A 334 7.65 4.98 19.35
N PHE A 335 8.16 4.35 20.40
CA PHE A 335 7.68 4.48 21.78
C PHE A 335 7.89 5.90 22.33
N TYR A 336 6.92 6.47 23.05
CA TYR A 336 7.12 7.71 23.81
C TYR A 336 6.15 7.85 24.99
N PHE A 337 6.54 8.68 25.95
CA PHE A 337 5.70 9.04 27.09
C PHE A 337 4.80 10.24 26.75
N VAL A 338 3.53 10.17 27.15
CA VAL A 338 2.58 11.29 27.05
C VAL A 338 2.49 11.95 28.42
N ASP A 339 3.12 13.11 28.56
CA ASP A 339 3.08 13.93 29.78
C ASP A 339 1.77 14.73 29.91
#